data_AF-A0A969MSA1-F1
#
_entry.id   AF-A0A969MSA1-F1
#
_cell.length_a   1.000
_cell.length_b   1.000
_cell.length_c   1.000
_cell.angle_alpha   90.00
_cell.angle_beta   90.00
_cell.angle_gamma   90.00
#
_symmetry.space_group_name_H-M   'P 1'
#
loop_
_entity.id
_entity.type
_entity.pdbx_description
1 polymer ?
#
loop_
_entity_poly.entity_id
_entity_poly.type
_entity_poly.pdbx_seq_one_letter_code
_entity_poly.pdbx_strand_id
1 'polypeptide(L)'
;MYEAFIDLDELIVRCRDKQAKQFIKEAVACYKAGAYRSCIVATWNAVVFDFLHKLRELQLLGDKEASQLLEQFEKLSSEKKVKELWQFESDIPKKALKSFELISNVEMSDIERLFEDRSRCAHPSMTSLEEPFEATAELARYHLRSAVTNLLERPPVQGRAARERVFQDIRSEYFPTDSELAIKYFQKGPLARARLTLIKDVVLGLTVSLLIENLLDDERARQFSAIHAISSMYPEKTREILNDKLSEIILNKVDDDNWDKVIIYLGKINIWDYLSEPCQIKGVAFIEKLKLFNKECYGQSASHENLDMLLIANSISFLKETLKAKLQLPVDKLLSLKESYEDKSQYHLINKTIEPILEKSLPNATFDELISMISKESFSLNEKIQPYLIDKINKASLGEILDGLSQVEQKDKPLLYEAIENRLPFLLNNISLEELLKIRQNYKRLLSKKKLKVLTDKLDNSVTQLFEQEKVDDLILIFPNYCNDKLFEKLLKPLLKDNISKIINYFKLSSSFDNAAGYANLLNEVADFINTTQWQEIIDAFFENSQIYNSRNCASTFESLFKKSIDLDISIKPYWLFFRKKLNTFSLNDRDINSLKKVIDSQLEAE
;
A
#
# COMPACT_ATOMS: atom_id res chain seq x y z
N MET A 1 30.77 -29.72 -13.17
CA MET A 1 32.17 -29.47 -13.54
C MET A 1 32.77 -30.82 -13.91
N TYR A 2 33.05 -31.06 -15.19
CA TYR A 2 33.70 -32.29 -15.65
C TYR A 2 35.20 -32.14 -15.38
N GLU A 3 35.70 -32.80 -14.33
CA GLU A 3 37.15 -32.88 -14.09
C GLU A 3 37.77 -33.81 -15.14
N ALA A 4 38.69 -33.26 -15.94
CA ALA A 4 39.27 -33.91 -17.11
C ALA A 4 40.21 -35.08 -16.75
N PHE A 5 40.78 -35.11 -15.54
CA PHE A 5 41.59 -36.22 -15.06
C PHE A 5 41.55 -36.27 -13.53
N ILE A 6 40.94 -37.32 -12.96
CA ILE A 6 40.90 -37.57 -11.51
C ILE A 6 41.96 -38.62 -11.19
N ASP A 7 42.74 -38.39 -10.14
CA ASP A 7 43.73 -39.35 -9.66
C ASP A 7 43.04 -40.59 -9.05
N LEU A 8 43.63 -41.78 -9.22
CA LEU A 8 43.02 -43.02 -8.72
C LEU A 8 42.97 -43.08 -7.19
N ASP A 9 43.95 -42.50 -6.50
CA ASP A 9 43.94 -42.43 -5.05
C ASP A 9 42.90 -41.43 -4.55
N GLU A 10 42.59 -40.39 -5.35
CA GLU A 10 41.48 -39.48 -5.07
C GLU A 10 40.11 -40.19 -5.15
N LEU A 11 39.93 -41.10 -6.12
CA LEU A 11 38.69 -41.91 -6.21
C LEU A 11 38.45 -42.72 -4.92
N ILE A 12 39.49 -43.27 -4.31
CA ILE A 12 39.39 -43.98 -3.02
C ILE A 12 38.86 -43.04 -1.93
N VAL A 13 39.32 -41.79 -1.89
CA VAL A 13 38.90 -40.82 -0.87
C VAL A 13 37.42 -40.45 -1.03
N ARG A 14 36.93 -40.34 -2.27
CA ARG A 14 35.55 -39.98 -2.60
C ARG A 14 34.51 -41.04 -2.21
N CYS A 15 34.91 -42.31 -2.07
CA CYS A 15 34.01 -43.37 -1.59
C CYS A 15 33.51 -43.10 -0.15
N ARG A 16 32.18 -43.10 0.02
CA ARG A 16 31.54 -42.85 1.32
C ARG A 16 31.59 -44.06 2.25
N ASP A 17 31.14 -45.22 1.76
CA ASP A 17 31.07 -46.44 2.57
C ASP A 17 32.45 -47.04 2.83
N LYS A 18 32.67 -47.51 4.07
CA LYS A 18 33.96 -48.07 4.50
C LYS A 18 34.27 -49.40 3.83
N GLN A 19 33.27 -50.26 3.60
CA GLN A 19 33.49 -51.58 2.98
C GLN A 19 33.71 -51.44 1.47
N ALA A 20 32.86 -50.68 0.77
CA ALA A 20 33.03 -50.37 -0.64
C ALA A 20 34.39 -49.70 -0.91
N LYS A 21 34.84 -48.81 -0.02
CA LYS A 21 36.16 -48.19 -0.09
C LYS A 21 37.32 -49.17 0.01
N GLN A 22 37.19 -50.28 0.75
CA GLN A 22 38.22 -51.33 0.78
C GLN A 22 38.31 -52.03 -0.58
N PHE A 23 37.17 -52.38 -1.19
CA PHE A 23 37.16 -52.96 -2.53
C PHE A 23 37.68 -52.01 -3.62
N ILE A 24 37.42 -50.70 -3.51
CA ILE A 24 38.03 -49.71 -4.43
C ILE A 24 39.55 -49.60 -4.20
N LYS A 25 40.05 -49.70 -2.96
CA LYS A 25 41.50 -49.79 -2.71
C LYS A 25 42.12 -51.01 -3.38
N GLU A 26 41.47 -52.16 -3.30
CA GLU A 26 41.90 -53.38 -3.98
C GLU A 26 41.87 -53.22 -5.50
N ALA A 27 40.81 -52.63 -6.04
CA ALA A 27 40.70 -52.35 -7.47
C ALA A 27 41.82 -51.43 -7.97
N VAL A 28 42.12 -50.34 -7.25
CA VAL A 28 43.23 -49.43 -7.57
C VAL A 28 44.59 -50.13 -7.47
N ALA A 29 44.80 -51.01 -6.47
CA ALA A 29 46.02 -51.80 -6.38
C ALA A 29 46.17 -52.75 -7.58
N CYS A 30 45.09 -53.42 -7.98
CA CYS A 30 45.07 -54.26 -9.18
C CYS A 30 45.37 -53.45 -10.44
N TYR A 31 44.80 -52.25 -10.56
CA TYR A 31 45.07 -51.34 -11.66
C TYR A 31 46.56 -50.98 -11.74
N LYS A 32 47.15 -50.53 -10.63
CA LYS A 32 48.57 -50.15 -10.56
C LYS A 32 49.51 -51.33 -10.85
N ALA A 33 49.08 -52.55 -10.54
CA ALA A 33 49.81 -53.78 -10.85
C ALA A 33 49.61 -54.30 -12.30
N GLY A 34 48.79 -53.64 -13.12
CA GLY A 34 48.47 -54.08 -14.49
C GLY A 34 47.46 -55.24 -14.55
N ALA A 35 46.84 -55.61 -13.42
CA ALA A 35 45.83 -56.66 -13.33
C ALA A 35 44.42 -56.11 -13.61
N TYR A 36 44.19 -55.63 -14.83
CA TYR A 36 42.96 -54.90 -15.21
C TYR A 36 41.67 -55.72 -15.08
N ARG A 37 41.71 -57.03 -15.34
CA ARG A 37 40.56 -57.93 -15.13
C ARG A 37 40.15 -57.96 -13.65
N SER A 38 41.12 -58.12 -12.75
CA SER A 38 40.88 -58.13 -11.31
C SER A 38 40.40 -56.76 -10.81
N CYS A 39 40.91 -55.68 -11.39
CA CYS A 39 40.44 -54.32 -11.12
C CYS A 39 38.93 -54.17 -11.40
N ILE A 40 38.46 -54.63 -12.56
CA ILE A 40 37.04 -54.56 -12.95
C ILE A 40 36.19 -55.41 -11.99
N VAL A 41 36.63 -56.63 -11.67
CA VAL A 41 35.92 -57.52 -10.72
C VAL A 41 35.80 -56.89 -9.33
N ALA A 42 36.89 -56.34 -8.79
CA ALA A 42 36.88 -55.67 -7.50
C ALA A 42 36.02 -54.39 -7.50
N THR A 43 36.00 -53.65 -8.61
CA THR A 43 35.13 -52.47 -8.77
C THR A 43 33.65 -52.85 -8.70
N TRP A 44 33.23 -53.96 -9.32
CA TRP A 44 31.85 -54.45 -9.20
C TRP A 44 31.51 -54.87 -7.78
N ASN A 45 32.41 -55.56 -7.08
CA ASN A 45 32.19 -55.90 -5.67
C ASN A 45 31.93 -54.63 -4.84
N ALA A 46 32.69 -53.56 -5.07
CA ALA A 46 32.47 -52.29 -4.41
C ALA A 46 31.06 -51.71 -4.68
N VAL A 47 30.55 -51.82 -5.92
CA VAL A 47 29.18 -51.42 -6.29
C VAL A 47 28.13 -52.22 -5.52
N VAL A 48 28.28 -53.55 -5.42
CA VAL A 48 27.34 -54.41 -4.69
C VAL A 48 27.27 -54.03 -3.21
N PHE A 49 28.43 -53.92 -2.55
CA PHE A 49 28.48 -53.57 -1.13
C PHE A 49 27.98 -52.16 -0.84
N ASP A 50 28.34 -51.18 -1.68
CA ASP A 50 27.84 -49.81 -1.56
C ASP A 50 26.31 -49.75 -1.72
N PHE A 51 25.75 -50.48 -2.69
CA PHE A 51 24.30 -50.57 -2.88
C PHE A 51 23.59 -51.17 -1.66
N LEU A 52 24.10 -52.27 -1.10
CA LEU A 52 23.54 -52.88 0.11
C LEU A 52 23.64 -51.95 1.33
N HIS A 53 24.76 -51.25 1.50
CA HIS A 53 24.93 -50.28 2.58
C HIS A 53 23.92 -49.12 2.46
N LYS A 54 23.72 -48.63 1.23
CA LYS A 54 22.71 -47.61 0.93
C LYS A 54 21.29 -48.06 1.24
N LEU A 55 20.94 -49.31 0.94
CA LEU A 55 19.65 -49.86 1.35
C LEU A 55 19.51 -49.92 2.87
N ARG A 56 20.58 -50.22 3.62
CA ARG A 56 20.55 -50.20 5.09
C ARG A 56 20.36 -48.79 5.63
N GLU A 57 21.05 -47.80 5.05
CA GLU A 57 20.81 -46.38 5.36
C GLU A 57 19.34 -46.00 5.12
N LEU A 58 18.75 -46.43 4.00
CA LEU A 58 17.34 -46.18 3.69
C LEU A 58 16.37 -46.91 4.64
N GLN A 59 16.67 -48.15 5.02
CA GLN A 59 15.91 -48.91 6.00
C GLN A 59 15.89 -48.19 7.36
N LEU A 60 17.04 -47.67 7.81
CA LEU A 60 17.14 -46.87 9.05
C LEU A 60 16.32 -45.57 8.97
N LEU A 61 16.13 -45.02 7.77
CA LEU A 61 15.25 -43.88 7.50
C LEU A 61 13.78 -44.27 7.33
N GLY A 62 13.42 -45.55 7.49
CA GLY A 62 12.06 -46.05 7.44
C GLY A 62 11.54 -46.43 6.05
N ASP A 63 12.42 -46.58 5.05
CA ASP A 63 12.03 -47.02 3.71
C ASP A 63 11.63 -48.51 3.70
N LYS A 64 10.36 -48.77 3.42
CA LYS A 64 9.78 -50.13 3.41
C LYS A 64 10.25 -50.97 2.23
N GLU A 65 10.49 -50.36 1.06
CA GLU A 65 10.96 -51.08 -0.13
C GLU A 65 12.41 -51.51 0.06
N ALA A 66 13.25 -50.64 0.63
CA ALA A 66 14.62 -50.98 1.01
C ALA A 66 14.67 -52.12 2.04
N SER A 67 13.76 -52.09 3.02
CA SER A 67 13.64 -53.14 4.05
C SER A 67 13.31 -54.51 3.44
N GLN A 68 12.31 -54.58 2.55
CA GLN A 68 11.92 -55.82 1.86
C GLN A 68 13.05 -56.37 0.99
N LEU A 69 13.77 -55.49 0.29
CA LEU A 69 14.85 -55.89 -0.60
C LEU A 69 16.07 -56.44 0.16
N LEU A 70 16.37 -55.86 1.33
CA LEU A 70 17.41 -56.37 2.24
C LEU A 70 17.03 -57.72 2.84
N GLU A 71 15.80 -57.88 3.33
CA GLU A 71 15.30 -59.16 3.84
C GLU A 71 15.36 -60.26 2.76
N GLN A 72 15.01 -59.92 1.52
CA GLN A 72 15.16 -60.82 0.38
C GLN A 72 16.62 -61.24 0.18
N PHE A 73 17.55 -60.29 0.19
CA PHE A 73 18.98 -60.57 0.04
C PHE A 73 19.52 -61.45 1.17
N GLU A 74 19.20 -61.12 2.43
CA GLU A 74 19.62 -61.87 3.61
C GLU A 74 19.10 -63.31 3.58
N LYS A 75 17.83 -63.50 3.19
CA LYS A 75 17.25 -64.83 2.99
C LYS A 75 18.00 -65.63 1.92
N LEU A 76 18.20 -65.05 0.73
CA LEU A 76 18.93 -65.72 -0.36
C LEU A 76 20.37 -66.08 0.02
N SER A 77 21.04 -65.19 0.76
CA SER A 77 22.39 -65.41 1.29
C SER A 77 22.42 -66.54 2.32
N SER A 78 21.45 -66.60 3.24
CA SER A 78 21.37 -67.65 4.26
C SER A 78 21.11 -69.04 3.66
N GLU A 79 20.27 -69.10 2.62
CA GLU A 79 19.91 -70.32 1.90
C GLU A 79 20.97 -70.74 0.86
N LYS A 80 22.05 -69.96 0.68
CA LYS A 80 23.13 -70.19 -0.31
C LYS A 80 22.63 -70.38 -1.75
N LYS A 81 21.60 -69.63 -2.13
CA LYS A 81 20.99 -69.65 -3.47
C LYS A 81 21.81 -68.86 -4.48
N VAL A 82 22.90 -69.47 -4.98
CA VAL A 82 23.91 -68.80 -5.81
C VAL A 82 23.33 -68.19 -7.10
N LYS A 83 22.41 -68.88 -7.76
CA LYS A 83 21.81 -68.41 -9.02
C LYS A 83 20.93 -67.17 -8.79
N GLU A 84 20.17 -67.17 -7.71
CA GLU A 84 19.27 -66.09 -7.32
C GLU A 84 20.05 -64.88 -6.77
N LEU A 85 21.17 -65.10 -6.08
CA LEU A 85 22.10 -64.03 -5.69
C LEU A 85 22.73 -63.37 -6.91
N TRP A 86 23.15 -64.14 -7.91
CA TRP A 86 23.65 -63.59 -9.16
C TRP A 86 22.57 -62.79 -9.90
N GLN A 87 21.32 -63.28 -9.92
CA GLN A 87 20.20 -62.55 -10.49
C GLN A 87 19.91 -61.25 -9.72
N PHE A 88 20.05 -61.27 -8.39
CA PHE A 88 19.94 -60.07 -7.58
C PHE A 88 21.00 -59.03 -7.97
N GLU A 89 22.26 -59.45 -8.11
CA GLU A 89 23.36 -58.58 -8.52
C GLU A 89 23.15 -57.99 -9.92
N SER A 90 22.72 -58.81 -10.88
CA SER A 90 22.48 -58.35 -12.26
C SER A 90 21.33 -57.34 -12.36
N ASP A 91 20.39 -57.37 -11.42
CA ASP A 91 19.27 -56.42 -11.35
C ASP A 91 19.60 -55.15 -10.53
N ILE A 92 20.79 -55.03 -9.92
CA ILE A 92 21.21 -53.84 -9.17
C ILE A 92 21.07 -52.55 -9.99
N PRO A 93 21.55 -52.45 -11.25
CA PRO A 93 21.46 -51.20 -12.02
C PRO A 93 20.02 -50.75 -12.22
N LYS A 94 19.11 -51.70 -12.49
CA LYS A 94 17.67 -51.44 -12.66
C LYS A 94 17.02 -50.99 -11.36
N LYS A 95 17.32 -51.66 -10.24
CA LYS A 95 16.79 -51.29 -8.91
C LYS A 95 17.33 -49.93 -8.45
N ALA A 96 18.62 -49.69 -8.65
CA ALA A 96 19.29 -48.43 -8.38
C ALA A 96 18.68 -47.27 -9.17
N LEU A 97 18.22 -47.48 -10.42
CA LEU A 97 17.48 -46.46 -11.16
C LEU A 97 16.01 -46.36 -10.73
N LYS A 98 15.25 -47.46 -10.86
CA LYS A 98 13.78 -47.44 -10.85
C LYS A 98 13.16 -47.42 -9.44
N SER A 99 13.72 -48.18 -8.51
CA SER A 99 13.19 -48.31 -7.15
C SER A 99 13.71 -47.19 -6.26
N PHE A 100 15.02 -46.95 -6.31
CA PHE A 100 15.69 -46.10 -5.33
C PHE A 100 16.22 -44.79 -5.87
N GLU A 101 16.15 -44.58 -7.20
CA GLU A 101 16.63 -43.36 -7.82
C GLU A 101 18.04 -42.95 -7.28
N LEU A 102 18.99 -43.88 -7.30
CA LEU A 102 20.39 -43.68 -6.91
C LEU A 102 21.26 -43.25 -8.09
N ILE A 103 20.93 -43.73 -9.30
CA ILE A 103 21.61 -43.37 -10.57
C ILE A 103 20.61 -42.90 -11.64
N SER A 104 21.07 -42.19 -12.67
CA SER A 104 20.30 -41.73 -13.83
C SER A 104 20.28 -42.77 -14.95
N ASN A 105 19.52 -42.53 -16.04
CA ASN A 105 19.46 -43.44 -17.18
C ASN A 105 20.82 -43.66 -17.85
N VAL A 106 21.63 -42.61 -17.99
CA VAL A 106 22.98 -42.71 -18.58
C VAL A 106 23.89 -43.50 -17.65
N GLU A 107 23.87 -43.17 -16.37
CA GLU A 107 24.67 -43.86 -15.35
C GLU A 107 24.26 -45.32 -15.19
N MET A 108 22.98 -45.66 -15.37
CA MET A 108 22.51 -47.05 -15.41
C MET A 108 23.23 -47.84 -16.50
N SER A 109 23.32 -47.28 -17.71
CA SER A 109 24.02 -47.94 -18.82
C SER A 109 25.49 -48.20 -18.50
N ASP A 110 26.15 -47.28 -17.79
CA ASP A 110 27.54 -47.44 -17.39
C ASP A 110 27.73 -48.58 -16.36
N ILE A 111 26.84 -48.64 -15.36
CA ILE A 111 26.91 -49.68 -14.32
C ILE A 111 26.47 -51.05 -14.88
N GLU A 112 25.51 -51.10 -15.80
CA GLU A 112 25.18 -52.32 -16.55
C GLU A 112 26.39 -52.80 -17.35
N ARG A 113 27.10 -51.88 -18.03
CA ARG A 113 28.30 -52.24 -18.77
C ARG A 113 29.41 -52.79 -17.88
N LEU A 114 29.59 -52.21 -16.69
CA LEU A 114 30.52 -52.73 -15.68
C LEU A 114 30.19 -54.18 -15.31
N PHE A 115 28.92 -54.52 -15.10
CA PHE A 115 28.50 -55.88 -14.78
C PHE A 115 28.80 -56.87 -15.93
N GLU A 116 28.52 -56.47 -17.17
CA GLU A 116 28.82 -57.27 -18.36
C GLU A 116 30.32 -57.57 -18.50
N ASP A 117 31.15 -56.52 -18.43
CA ASP A 117 32.61 -56.65 -18.56
C ASP A 117 33.22 -57.40 -17.37
N ARG A 118 32.66 -57.24 -16.15
CA ARG A 118 33.03 -58.06 -14.99
C ARG A 118 32.75 -59.53 -15.24
N SER A 119 31.61 -59.86 -15.84
CA SER A 119 31.25 -61.26 -16.14
C SER A 119 32.24 -61.88 -17.14
N ARG A 120 32.66 -61.12 -18.16
CA ARG A 120 33.72 -61.53 -19.09
C ARG A 120 35.08 -61.70 -18.41
N CYS A 121 35.43 -60.80 -17.49
CA CYS A 121 36.69 -60.87 -16.74
C CYS A 121 36.76 -62.08 -15.80
N ALA A 122 35.66 -62.43 -15.13
CA ALA A 122 35.57 -63.52 -14.18
C ALA A 122 35.49 -64.90 -14.86
N HIS A 123 34.90 -64.97 -16.06
CA HIS A 123 34.75 -66.21 -16.83
C HIS A 123 35.25 -66.05 -18.27
N PRO A 124 36.57 -65.89 -18.51
CA PRO A 124 37.10 -65.70 -19.87
C PRO A 124 36.78 -66.87 -20.81
N SER A 125 36.72 -68.08 -20.26
CA SER A 125 36.41 -69.31 -20.98
C SER A 125 35.00 -69.36 -21.57
N MET A 126 34.11 -68.45 -21.17
CA MET A 126 32.75 -68.36 -21.72
C MET A 126 32.67 -67.55 -23.03
N THR A 127 33.72 -66.81 -23.40
CA THR A 127 33.71 -65.91 -24.59
C THR A 127 34.33 -66.58 -25.82
N SER A 128 35.53 -67.14 -25.68
CA SER A 128 36.23 -67.92 -26.70
C SER A 128 37.31 -68.77 -26.03
N LEU A 129 37.59 -69.96 -26.57
CA LEU A 129 38.70 -70.82 -26.11
C LEU A 129 40.07 -70.30 -26.56
N GLU A 130 40.11 -69.54 -27.66
CA GLU A 130 41.34 -69.11 -28.33
C GLU A 130 41.68 -67.64 -28.03
N GLU A 131 40.67 -66.81 -27.75
CA GLU A 131 40.81 -65.37 -27.49
C GLU A 131 40.12 -64.99 -26.17
N PRO A 132 40.80 -65.14 -25.01
CA PRO A 132 40.24 -64.69 -23.74
C PRO A 132 40.06 -63.18 -23.73
N PHE A 133 39.00 -62.70 -23.06
CA PHE A 133 38.77 -61.26 -22.93
C PHE A 133 39.93 -60.55 -22.23
N GLU A 134 40.57 -59.61 -22.92
CA GLU A 134 41.63 -58.76 -22.39
C GLU A 134 41.08 -57.37 -22.02
N ALA A 135 41.06 -57.08 -20.72
CA ALA A 135 40.71 -55.75 -20.25
C ALA A 135 41.89 -54.78 -20.42
N THR A 136 41.66 -53.64 -21.06
CA THR A 136 42.67 -52.57 -21.20
C THR A 136 42.74 -51.69 -19.95
N ALA A 137 43.85 -50.96 -19.81
CA ALA A 137 44.00 -49.94 -18.76
C ALA A 137 42.89 -48.88 -18.82
N GLU A 138 42.54 -48.41 -20.01
CA GLU A 138 41.50 -47.40 -20.18
C GLU A 138 40.12 -47.91 -19.76
N LEU A 139 39.79 -49.17 -20.09
CA LEU A 139 38.52 -49.78 -19.70
C LEU A 139 38.42 -49.94 -18.18
N ALA A 140 39.48 -50.42 -17.54
CA ALA A 140 39.52 -50.55 -16.08
C ALA A 140 39.41 -49.18 -15.38
N ARG A 141 40.08 -48.15 -15.92
CA ARG A 141 40.01 -46.78 -15.38
C ARG A 141 38.62 -46.18 -15.54
N TYR A 142 38.00 -46.38 -16.71
CA TYR A 142 36.64 -45.94 -16.99
C TYR A 142 35.66 -46.49 -15.97
N HIS A 143 35.69 -47.81 -15.76
CA HIS A 143 34.84 -48.52 -14.81
C HIS A 143 35.04 -48.06 -13.37
N LEU A 144 36.29 -47.91 -12.94
CA LEU A 144 36.64 -47.36 -11.62
C LEU A 144 36.04 -45.96 -11.42
N ARG A 145 36.32 -45.05 -12.36
CA ARG A 145 35.86 -43.66 -12.28
C ARG A 145 34.34 -43.62 -12.28
N SER A 146 33.70 -44.28 -13.24
CA SER A 146 32.26 -44.28 -13.43
C SER A 146 31.52 -44.83 -12.21
N ALA A 147 31.94 -45.99 -11.67
CA ALA A 147 31.34 -46.55 -10.46
C ALA A 147 31.42 -45.57 -9.28
N VAL A 148 32.59 -44.97 -9.05
CA VAL A 148 32.79 -44.04 -7.94
C VAL A 148 31.96 -42.77 -8.12
N THR A 149 32.03 -42.12 -9.28
CA THR A 149 31.38 -40.82 -9.51
C THR A 149 29.86 -40.92 -9.63
N ASN A 150 29.36 -42.03 -10.18
CA ASN A 150 27.95 -42.20 -10.45
C ASN A 150 27.22 -42.77 -9.24
N LEU A 151 27.88 -43.65 -8.46
CA LEU A 151 27.26 -44.34 -7.35
C LEU A 151 28.01 -44.12 -6.02
N LEU A 152 29.24 -44.62 -5.83
CA LEU A 152 29.84 -44.78 -4.49
C LEU A 152 30.13 -43.45 -3.75
N GLU A 153 30.34 -42.34 -4.46
CA GLU A 153 30.50 -41.03 -3.83
C GLU A 153 29.17 -40.38 -3.41
N ARG A 154 28.03 -40.93 -3.88
CA ARG A 154 26.69 -40.35 -3.71
C ARG A 154 25.98 -40.88 -2.47
N PRO A 155 25.20 -40.05 -1.76
CA PRO A 155 24.30 -40.51 -0.70
C PRO A 155 23.05 -41.21 -1.24
N PRO A 156 22.41 -42.09 -0.46
CA PRO A 156 21.19 -42.78 -0.87
C PRO A 156 19.92 -41.93 -0.81
N VAL A 157 20.02 -40.68 -0.33
CA VAL A 157 18.88 -39.83 0.01
C VAL A 157 18.32 -39.13 -1.23
N GLN A 158 17.76 -39.87 -2.19
CA GLN A 158 16.92 -39.30 -3.24
C GLN A 158 15.59 -40.07 -3.33
N GLY A 159 14.48 -39.32 -3.33
CA GLY A 159 13.11 -39.86 -3.26
C GLY A 159 12.28 -39.27 -2.11
N ARG A 160 11.32 -40.02 -1.58
CA ARG A 160 10.34 -39.54 -0.57
C ARG A 160 10.99 -39.01 0.73
N ALA A 161 12.05 -39.66 1.21
CA ALA A 161 12.77 -39.22 2.39
C ALA A 161 13.47 -37.86 2.17
N ALA A 162 14.00 -37.63 0.96
CA ALA A 162 14.58 -36.34 0.58
C ALA A 162 13.53 -35.23 0.55
N ARG A 163 12.34 -35.54 -0.01
CA ARG A 163 11.19 -34.63 -0.01
C ARG A 163 10.78 -34.27 1.41
N GLU A 164 10.58 -35.25 2.28
CA GLU A 164 10.15 -35.00 3.67
C GLU A 164 11.17 -34.15 4.42
N ARG A 165 12.47 -34.45 4.26
CA ARG A 165 13.55 -33.63 4.83
C ARG A 165 13.50 -32.18 4.36
N VAL A 166 13.27 -31.94 3.06
CA VAL A 166 13.15 -30.58 2.52
C VAL A 166 11.95 -29.84 3.13
N PHE A 167 10.80 -30.50 3.26
CA PHE A 167 9.63 -29.88 3.91
C PHE A 167 9.83 -29.63 5.40
N GLN A 168 10.52 -30.53 6.12
CA GLN A 168 10.91 -30.31 7.51
C GLN A 168 11.86 -29.12 7.67
N ASP A 169 12.84 -29.00 6.77
CA ASP A 169 13.76 -27.86 6.75
C ASP A 169 12.99 -26.55 6.54
N ILE A 170 12.05 -26.49 5.58
CA ILE A 170 11.26 -25.28 5.27
C ILE A 170 10.33 -24.87 6.43
N ARG A 171 9.76 -25.84 7.15
CA ARG A 171 8.89 -25.60 8.31
C ARG A 171 9.64 -25.05 9.51
N SER A 172 10.96 -25.28 9.60
CA SER A 172 11.80 -24.75 10.67
C SER A 172 11.75 -23.23 10.73
N GLU A 173 11.60 -22.66 11.94
CA GLU A 173 11.64 -21.21 12.18
C GLU A 173 12.97 -20.58 11.72
N TYR A 174 14.04 -21.37 11.65
CA TYR A 174 15.38 -20.91 11.25
C TYR A 174 15.64 -20.95 9.75
N PHE A 175 14.69 -21.44 8.96
CA PHE A 175 14.86 -21.44 7.50
C PHE A 175 14.70 -20.02 6.94
N PRO A 176 15.57 -19.58 6.02
CA PRO A 176 15.63 -18.19 5.59
C PRO A 176 14.39 -17.76 4.78
N THR A 177 13.87 -16.59 5.11
CA THR A 177 12.85 -15.88 4.32
C THR A 177 13.43 -15.13 3.11
N ASP A 178 14.75 -15.00 3.05
CA ASP A 178 15.50 -14.49 1.90
C ASP A 178 15.87 -15.62 0.93
N SER A 179 15.58 -15.41 -0.36
CA SER A 179 15.75 -16.42 -1.40
C SER A 179 17.22 -16.73 -1.71
N GLU A 180 18.14 -15.76 -1.60
CA GLU A 180 19.57 -15.99 -1.84
C GLU A 180 20.18 -16.87 -0.74
N LEU A 181 19.77 -16.65 0.52
CA LEU A 181 20.15 -17.51 1.64
C LEU A 181 19.56 -18.92 1.51
N ALA A 182 18.30 -19.03 1.06
CA ALA A 182 17.67 -20.33 0.80
C ALA A 182 18.40 -21.13 -0.29
N ILE A 183 18.91 -20.48 -1.34
CA ILE A 183 19.76 -21.14 -2.36
C ILE A 183 21.02 -21.72 -1.71
N LYS A 184 21.73 -20.94 -0.89
CA LYS A 184 22.95 -21.41 -0.19
C LYS A 184 22.65 -22.60 0.73
N TYR A 185 21.49 -22.61 1.38
CA TYR A 185 21.04 -23.74 2.21
C TYR A 185 20.81 -24.99 1.37
N PHE A 186 20.02 -24.89 0.29
CA PHE A 186 19.68 -26.01 -0.57
C PHE A 186 20.86 -26.58 -1.35
N GLN A 187 21.88 -25.77 -1.68
CA GLN A 187 23.14 -26.22 -2.27
C GLN A 187 23.94 -27.19 -1.38
N LYS A 188 23.68 -27.23 -0.07
CA LYS A 188 24.30 -28.17 0.87
C LYS A 188 23.40 -29.36 1.21
N GLY A 189 22.17 -29.37 0.70
CA GLY A 189 21.13 -30.33 1.04
C GLY A 189 20.74 -31.27 -0.10
N PRO A 190 19.58 -31.95 0.03
CA PRO A 190 19.07 -32.89 -0.98
C PRO A 190 18.79 -32.23 -2.34
N LEU A 191 18.60 -30.91 -2.35
CA LEU A 191 18.31 -30.10 -3.54
C LEU A 191 19.56 -29.65 -4.33
N ALA A 192 20.79 -29.99 -3.90
CA ALA A 192 22.01 -29.56 -4.61
C ALA A 192 22.16 -30.20 -6.01
N ARG A 193 21.74 -31.46 -6.14
CA ARG A 193 21.71 -32.23 -7.39
C ARG A 193 20.43 -33.06 -7.45
N ALA A 194 19.29 -32.39 -7.27
CA ALA A 194 18.00 -33.04 -7.25
C ALA A 194 17.63 -33.62 -8.62
N ARG A 195 16.95 -34.78 -8.59
CA ARG A 195 16.25 -35.33 -9.74
C ARG A 195 15.01 -34.53 -10.07
N LEU A 196 14.55 -34.69 -11.31
CA LEU A 196 13.29 -34.09 -11.76
C LEU A 196 12.12 -34.52 -10.87
N THR A 197 12.05 -35.77 -10.41
CA THR A 197 11.00 -36.27 -9.50
C THR A 197 10.97 -35.48 -8.20
N LEU A 198 12.13 -35.31 -7.52
CA LEU A 198 12.22 -34.54 -6.28
C LEU A 198 11.87 -33.06 -6.49
N ILE A 199 12.40 -32.44 -7.55
CA ILE A 199 12.08 -31.04 -7.89
C ILE A 199 10.57 -30.89 -8.09
N LYS A 200 9.97 -31.78 -8.89
CA LYS A 200 8.53 -31.81 -9.16
C LYS A 200 7.72 -31.95 -7.89
N ASP A 201 8.05 -32.92 -7.03
CA ASP A 201 7.27 -33.18 -5.82
C ASP A 201 7.36 -32.04 -4.79
N VAL A 202 8.52 -31.38 -4.69
CA VAL A 202 8.71 -30.23 -3.78
C VAL A 202 8.00 -28.99 -4.35
N VAL A 203 8.18 -28.68 -5.64
CA VAL A 203 7.50 -27.56 -6.31
C VAL A 203 5.99 -27.70 -6.19
N LEU A 204 5.42 -28.85 -6.60
CA LEU A 204 3.98 -29.06 -6.53
C LEU A 204 3.46 -29.07 -5.09
N GLY A 205 4.22 -29.63 -4.14
CA GLY A 205 3.84 -29.60 -2.73
C GLY A 205 3.80 -28.19 -2.15
N LEU A 206 4.80 -27.36 -2.46
CA LEU A 206 4.82 -25.94 -2.06
C LEU A 206 3.72 -25.15 -2.76
N THR A 207 3.50 -25.36 -4.07
CA THR A 207 2.40 -24.72 -4.80
C THR A 207 1.05 -25.02 -4.14
N VAL A 208 0.78 -26.28 -3.81
CA VAL A 208 -0.49 -26.68 -3.17
C VAL A 208 -0.61 -26.07 -1.77
N SER A 209 0.43 -26.13 -0.94
CA SER A 209 0.42 -25.54 0.42
C SER A 209 0.18 -24.02 0.36
N LEU A 210 0.91 -23.30 -0.50
CA LEU A 210 0.78 -21.84 -0.67
C LEU A 210 -0.58 -21.37 -1.20
N LEU A 211 -1.29 -22.22 -1.95
CA LEU A 211 -2.58 -21.90 -2.54
C LEU A 211 -3.78 -22.28 -1.66
N ILE A 212 -3.63 -23.28 -0.78
CA ILE A 212 -4.77 -23.87 -0.04
C ILE A 212 -4.64 -23.66 1.46
N GLU A 213 -3.46 -23.87 2.03
CA GLU A 213 -3.29 -23.89 3.50
C GLU A 213 -3.36 -22.48 4.09
N ASN A 214 -3.88 -22.37 5.31
CA ASN A 214 -3.87 -21.14 6.10
C ASN A 214 -2.58 -21.10 6.93
N LEU A 215 -1.53 -20.56 6.33
CA LEU A 215 -0.19 -20.47 6.93
C LEU A 215 -0.02 -19.14 7.66
N LEU A 216 0.80 -19.14 8.72
CA LEU A 216 1.29 -17.90 9.33
C LEU A 216 2.16 -17.13 8.31
N ASP A 217 2.16 -15.80 8.38
CA ASP A 217 2.87 -14.94 7.40
C ASP A 217 4.35 -15.29 7.26
N ASP A 218 5.00 -15.61 8.38
CA ASP A 218 6.40 -16.00 8.45
C ASP A 218 6.66 -17.37 7.79
N GLU A 219 5.82 -18.37 8.06
CA GLU A 219 5.91 -19.67 7.38
C GLU A 219 5.64 -19.55 5.87
N ARG A 220 4.65 -18.72 5.50
CA ARG A 220 4.34 -18.43 4.10
C ARG A 220 5.51 -17.74 3.40
N ALA A 221 6.19 -16.81 4.07
CA ALA A 221 7.39 -16.15 3.56
C ALA A 221 8.54 -17.14 3.33
N ARG A 222 8.77 -18.07 4.26
CA ARG A 222 9.74 -19.16 4.10
C ARG A 222 9.42 -20.07 2.91
N GLN A 223 8.15 -20.44 2.73
CA GLN A 223 7.74 -21.25 1.57
C GLN A 223 7.94 -20.51 0.24
N PHE A 224 7.60 -19.21 0.17
CA PHE A 224 7.89 -18.39 -1.01
C PHE A 224 9.40 -18.28 -1.29
N SER A 225 10.21 -18.07 -0.24
CA SER A 225 11.67 -18.09 -0.35
C SER A 225 12.18 -19.42 -0.92
N ALA A 226 11.65 -20.55 -0.43
CA ALA A 226 12.04 -21.87 -0.88
C ALA A 226 11.69 -22.12 -2.36
N ILE A 227 10.48 -21.80 -2.81
CA ILE A 227 10.09 -22.00 -4.22
C ILE A 227 10.85 -21.04 -5.15
N HIS A 228 11.17 -19.82 -4.73
CA HIS A 228 12.05 -18.91 -5.48
C HIS A 228 13.48 -19.44 -5.58
N ALA A 229 14.03 -19.99 -4.51
CA ALA A 229 15.34 -20.63 -4.52
C ALA A 229 15.38 -21.83 -5.47
N ILE A 230 14.35 -22.69 -5.44
CA ILE A 230 14.24 -23.85 -6.35
C ILE A 230 14.10 -23.38 -7.80
N SER A 231 13.27 -22.36 -8.06
CA SER A 231 13.10 -21.77 -9.40
C SER A 231 14.41 -21.17 -9.93
N SER A 232 15.26 -20.63 -9.05
CA SER A 232 16.57 -20.09 -9.42
C SER A 232 17.60 -21.19 -9.67
N MET A 233 17.59 -22.25 -8.87
CA MET A 233 18.47 -23.42 -9.03
C MET A 233 18.10 -24.27 -10.25
N TYR A 234 16.81 -24.35 -10.59
CA TYR A 234 16.27 -25.18 -11.67
C TYR A 234 15.21 -24.46 -12.53
N PRO A 235 15.57 -23.40 -13.30
CA PRO A 235 14.60 -22.53 -13.98
C PRO A 235 13.71 -23.25 -15.00
N GLU A 236 14.30 -23.95 -15.97
CA GLU A 236 13.54 -24.61 -17.04
C GLU A 236 12.65 -25.72 -16.49
N LYS A 237 13.18 -26.56 -15.59
CA LYS A 237 12.42 -27.65 -14.96
C LYS A 237 11.22 -27.11 -14.17
N THR A 238 11.43 -26.08 -13.36
CA THR A 238 10.36 -25.49 -12.54
C THR A 238 9.28 -24.85 -13.41
N ARG A 239 9.69 -24.17 -14.49
CA ARG A 239 8.77 -23.59 -15.48
C ARG A 239 7.93 -24.66 -16.17
N GLU A 240 8.55 -25.74 -16.65
CA GLU A 240 7.83 -26.87 -17.26
C GLU A 240 6.80 -27.50 -16.31
N ILE A 241 7.20 -27.75 -15.05
CA ILE A 241 6.32 -28.33 -14.01
C ILE A 241 5.10 -27.45 -13.77
N LEU A 242 5.31 -26.14 -13.60
CA LEU A 242 4.22 -25.20 -13.31
C LEU A 242 3.34 -24.96 -14.53
N ASN A 243 3.90 -24.88 -15.73
CA ASN A 243 3.12 -24.75 -16.96
C ASN A 243 2.19 -25.95 -17.19
N ASP A 244 2.64 -27.16 -16.86
CA ASP A 244 1.84 -28.39 -16.98
C ASP A 244 0.73 -28.48 -15.90
N LYS A 245 1.05 -28.14 -14.64
CA LYS A 245 0.19 -28.48 -13.49
C LYS A 245 -0.51 -27.33 -12.78
N LEU A 246 -0.07 -26.09 -12.92
CA LEU A 246 -0.60 -24.97 -12.13
C LEU A 246 -2.09 -24.74 -12.40
N SER A 247 -2.51 -24.73 -13.67
CA SER A 247 -3.91 -24.54 -14.04
C SER A 247 -4.81 -25.64 -13.49
N GLU A 248 -4.35 -26.91 -13.54
CA GLU A 248 -5.07 -28.06 -13.00
C GLU A 248 -5.24 -27.93 -11.47
N ILE A 249 -4.19 -27.52 -10.76
CA ILE A 249 -4.21 -27.32 -9.31
C ILE A 249 -5.20 -26.21 -8.92
N ILE A 250 -5.13 -25.05 -9.59
CA ILE A 250 -6.01 -23.92 -9.29
C ILE A 250 -7.48 -24.30 -9.50
N LEU A 251 -7.81 -24.95 -10.62
CA LEU A 251 -9.22 -25.25 -10.95
C LEU A 251 -9.82 -26.36 -10.09
N ASN A 252 -9.01 -27.37 -9.73
CA ASN A 252 -9.53 -28.59 -9.10
C ASN A 252 -9.34 -28.64 -7.58
N LYS A 253 -8.42 -27.85 -7.02
CA LYS A 253 -8.06 -27.92 -5.59
C LYS A 253 -8.27 -26.63 -4.81
N VAL A 254 -8.40 -25.48 -5.46
CA VAL A 254 -8.53 -24.19 -4.78
C VAL A 254 -10.00 -23.79 -4.70
N ASP A 255 -10.47 -23.64 -3.46
CA ASP A 255 -11.82 -23.15 -3.17
C ASP A 255 -11.94 -21.64 -3.41
N ASP A 256 -13.18 -21.17 -3.62
CA ASP A 256 -13.48 -19.76 -3.93
C ASP A 256 -12.96 -18.78 -2.85
N ASP A 257 -12.94 -19.20 -1.58
CA ASP A 257 -12.46 -18.40 -0.45
C ASP A 257 -10.93 -18.17 -0.44
N ASN A 258 -10.17 -18.96 -1.21
CA ASN A 258 -8.70 -18.90 -1.26
C ASN A 258 -8.16 -18.19 -2.52
N TRP A 259 -9.01 -17.52 -3.29
CA TRP A 259 -8.58 -16.87 -4.54
C TRP A 259 -7.65 -15.67 -4.34
N ASP A 260 -7.68 -15.04 -3.17
CA ASP A 260 -6.66 -14.07 -2.76
C ASP A 260 -5.26 -14.70 -2.81
N LYS A 261 -5.10 -15.94 -2.33
CA LYS A 261 -3.83 -16.67 -2.33
C LYS A 261 -3.35 -16.97 -3.74
N VAL A 262 -4.27 -17.25 -4.67
CA VAL A 262 -3.94 -17.45 -6.10
C VAL A 262 -3.32 -16.19 -6.68
N ILE A 263 -3.96 -15.03 -6.49
CA ILE A 263 -3.46 -13.76 -7.01
C ILE A 263 -2.10 -13.41 -6.37
N ILE A 264 -1.94 -13.61 -5.05
CA ILE A 264 -0.65 -13.42 -4.36
C ILE A 264 0.42 -14.34 -4.95
N TYR A 265 0.11 -15.62 -5.13
CA TYR A 265 1.04 -16.61 -5.66
C TYR A 265 1.49 -16.25 -7.08
N LEU A 266 0.55 -15.92 -7.97
CA LEU A 266 0.84 -15.54 -9.35
C LEU A 266 1.72 -14.29 -9.40
N GLY A 267 1.37 -13.25 -8.64
CA GLY A 267 2.11 -11.98 -8.63
C GLY A 267 3.51 -12.09 -8.02
N LYS A 268 3.77 -13.06 -7.12
CA LYS A 268 5.11 -13.32 -6.58
C LYS A 268 5.95 -14.19 -7.51
N ILE A 269 5.39 -15.27 -8.04
CA ILE A 269 6.12 -16.26 -8.83
C ILE A 269 6.38 -15.80 -10.28
N ASN A 270 5.60 -14.85 -10.79
CA ASN A 270 5.71 -14.32 -12.16
C ASN A 270 5.54 -15.39 -13.25
N ILE A 271 4.67 -16.38 -13.02
CA ILE A 271 4.37 -17.48 -13.97
C ILE A 271 2.87 -17.52 -14.22
N TRP A 272 2.44 -16.93 -15.34
CA TRP A 272 1.04 -16.90 -15.79
C TRP A 272 0.87 -17.06 -17.30
N ASP A 273 1.96 -17.06 -18.08
CA ASP A 273 1.91 -17.05 -19.55
C ASP A 273 1.20 -18.29 -20.14
N TYR A 274 1.16 -19.39 -19.38
CA TYR A 274 0.54 -20.66 -19.77
C TYR A 274 -0.67 -21.02 -18.90
N LEU A 275 -1.22 -20.06 -18.12
CA LEU A 275 -2.48 -20.30 -17.43
C LEU A 275 -3.59 -20.54 -18.43
N SER A 276 -4.41 -21.56 -18.19
CA SER A 276 -5.56 -21.86 -19.03
C SER A 276 -6.58 -20.72 -18.99
N GLU A 277 -7.33 -20.54 -20.08
CA GLU A 277 -8.38 -19.52 -20.18
C GLU A 277 -9.41 -19.60 -19.02
N PRO A 278 -9.89 -20.80 -18.58
CA PRO A 278 -10.76 -20.90 -17.42
C PRO A 278 -10.15 -20.35 -16.11
N CYS A 279 -8.85 -20.53 -15.88
CA CYS A 279 -8.16 -19.95 -14.73
C CYS A 279 -8.15 -18.42 -14.82
N GLN A 280 -7.84 -17.88 -16.00
CA GLN A 280 -7.78 -16.45 -16.22
C GLN A 280 -9.16 -15.80 -16.01
N ILE A 281 -10.23 -16.42 -16.51
CA ILE A 281 -11.61 -15.97 -16.31
C ILE A 281 -11.98 -15.92 -14.83
N LYS A 282 -11.65 -16.95 -14.04
CA LYS A 282 -11.90 -16.93 -12.59
C LYS A 282 -11.10 -15.83 -11.89
N GLY A 283 -9.84 -15.60 -12.28
CA GLY A 283 -9.02 -14.50 -11.77
C GLY A 283 -9.63 -13.12 -12.06
N VAL A 284 -10.12 -12.92 -13.28
CA VAL A 284 -10.85 -11.70 -13.68
C VAL A 284 -12.10 -11.53 -12.81
N ALA A 285 -12.93 -12.57 -12.68
CA ALA A 285 -14.16 -12.53 -11.88
C ALA A 285 -13.90 -12.23 -10.40
N PHE A 286 -12.79 -12.74 -9.84
CA PHE A 286 -12.37 -12.42 -8.47
C PHE A 286 -12.08 -10.92 -8.31
N ILE A 287 -11.27 -10.34 -9.20
CA ILE A 287 -10.95 -8.90 -9.18
C ILE A 287 -12.21 -8.04 -9.39
N GLU A 288 -13.14 -8.48 -10.24
CA GLU A 288 -14.44 -7.81 -10.45
C GLU A 288 -15.33 -7.83 -9.19
N LYS A 289 -15.27 -8.87 -8.37
CA LYS A 289 -16.03 -8.97 -7.11
C LYS A 289 -15.36 -8.26 -5.93
N LEU A 290 -14.06 -7.98 -6.01
CA LEU A 290 -13.28 -7.36 -4.96
C LEU A 290 -13.84 -5.98 -4.54
N LYS A 291 -14.09 -5.76 -3.26
CA LYS A 291 -14.67 -4.50 -2.75
C LYS A 291 -13.57 -3.55 -2.27
N LEU A 292 -13.36 -2.45 -3.00
CA LEU A 292 -12.29 -1.48 -2.69
C LEU A 292 -12.64 -0.56 -1.53
N PHE A 293 -13.93 -0.38 -1.25
CA PHE A 293 -14.41 0.51 -0.20
C PHE A 293 -15.28 -0.26 0.77
N ASN A 294 -14.99 -0.12 2.06
CA ASN A 294 -15.80 -0.62 3.15
C ASN A 294 -16.88 0.42 3.49
N LYS A 295 -18.08 -0.06 3.83
CA LYS A 295 -19.19 0.79 4.26
C LYS A 295 -19.04 0.99 5.77
N GLU A 296 -18.74 2.22 6.20
CA GLU A 296 -18.66 2.58 7.61
C GLU A 296 -19.86 3.45 8.04
N CYS A 297 -20.13 3.52 9.34
CA CYS A 297 -21.28 4.24 9.89
C CYS A 297 -21.28 5.75 9.58
N TYR A 298 -20.13 6.32 9.23
CA TYR A 298 -19.96 7.75 8.93
C TYR A 298 -19.24 8.04 7.60
N GLY A 299 -19.07 7.05 6.72
CA GLY A 299 -18.34 7.23 5.45
C GLY A 299 -18.01 5.95 4.69
N GLN A 300 -17.21 6.06 3.64
CA GLN A 300 -16.57 4.93 2.94
C GLN A 300 -15.06 5.03 3.14
N SER A 301 -14.45 3.99 3.71
CA SER A 301 -12.99 3.89 3.85
C SER A 301 -12.43 2.89 2.85
N ALA A 302 -11.20 3.11 2.40
CA ALA A 302 -10.53 2.24 1.46
C ALA A 302 -10.05 0.97 2.18
N SER A 303 -10.32 -0.22 1.61
CA SER A 303 -9.87 -1.49 2.20
C SER A 303 -8.40 -1.74 1.88
N HIS A 304 -7.51 -1.57 2.87
CA HIS A 304 -6.07 -1.74 2.69
C HIS A 304 -5.69 -3.13 2.14
N GLU A 305 -6.30 -4.20 2.64
CA GLU A 305 -6.04 -5.57 2.18
C GLU A 305 -6.41 -5.74 0.70
N ASN A 306 -7.60 -5.27 0.31
CA ASN A 306 -8.06 -5.38 -1.08
C ASN A 306 -7.25 -4.51 -2.05
N LEU A 307 -6.70 -3.40 -1.56
CA LEU A 307 -5.86 -2.52 -2.37
C LEU A 307 -4.45 -3.10 -2.55
N ASP A 308 -3.88 -3.74 -1.52
CA ASP A 308 -2.63 -4.49 -1.64
C ASP A 308 -2.81 -5.65 -2.66
N MET A 309 -3.99 -6.28 -2.67
CA MET A 309 -4.36 -7.27 -3.69
C MET A 309 -4.44 -6.70 -5.10
N LEU A 310 -4.99 -5.50 -5.31
CA LEU A 310 -4.99 -4.85 -6.62
C LEU A 310 -3.57 -4.55 -7.12
N LEU A 311 -2.68 -4.15 -6.21
CA LEU A 311 -1.29 -3.87 -6.55
C LEU A 311 -0.57 -5.11 -7.05
N ILE A 312 -0.75 -6.23 -6.36
CA ILE A 312 -0.20 -7.52 -6.79
C ILE A 312 -0.83 -7.93 -8.13
N ALA A 313 -2.14 -7.77 -8.30
CA ALA A 313 -2.80 -8.08 -9.55
C ALA A 313 -2.27 -7.25 -10.75
N ASN A 314 -1.77 -6.04 -10.52
CA ASN A 314 -1.24 -5.16 -11.57
C ASN A 314 0.06 -5.70 -12.24
N SER A 315 0.81 -6.56 -11.54
CA SER A 315 1.97 -7.23 -12.16
C SER A 315 1.54 -8.35 -13.12
N ILE A 316 0.30 -8.84 -13.02
CA ILE A 316 -0.23 -9.98 -13.78
C ILE A 316 -0.82 -9.49 -15.11
N SER A 317 -0.31 -10.00 -16.23
CA SER A 317 -0.61 -9.46 -17.57
C SER A 317 -2.09 -9.52 -17.94
N PHE A 318 -2.77 -10.65 -17.71
CA PHE A 318 -4.16 -10.87 -18.13
C PHE A 318 -5.18 -10.11 -17.26
N LEU A 319 -4.78 -9.58 -16.10
CA LEU A 319 -5.67 -8.81 -15.22
C LEU A 319 -5.66 -7.30 -15.50
N LYS A 320 -4.73 -6.80 -16.33
CA LYS A 320 -4.53 -5.36 -16.55
C LYS A 320 -5.77 -4.61 -17.04
N GLU A 321 -6.51 -5.18 -17.99
CA GLU A 321 -7.72 -4.54 -18.51
C GLU A 321 -8.85 -4.52 -17.47
N THR A 322 -9.02 -5.60 -16.69
CA THR A 322 -9.99 -5.65 -15.59
C THR A 322 -9.66 -4.62 -14.51
N LEU A 323 -8.38 -4.46 -14.16
CA LEU A 323 -7.94 -3.45 -13.20
C LEU A 323 -8.21 -2.04 -13.71
N LYS A 324 -7.91 -1.78 -14.97
CA LYS A 324 -8.21 -0.49 -15.62
C LYS A 324 -9.70 -0.18 -15.61
N ALA A 325 -10.56 -1.16 -15.83
CA ALA A 325 -12.01 -0.99 -15.71
C ALA A 325 -12.43 -0.73 -14.25
N LYS A 326 -11.86 -1.48 -13.30
CA LYS A 326 -12.16 -1.35 -11.86
C LYS A 326 -11.76 0.00 -11.27
N LEU A 327 -10.68 0.59 -11.79
CA LEU A 327 -10.16 1.90 -11.38
C LEU A 327 -10.81 3.07 -12.12
N GLN A 328 -11.83 2.86 -12.97
CA GLN A 328 -12.69 3.94 -13.48
C GLN A 328 -13.65 4.41 -12.39
N LEU A 329 -13.08 5.01 -11.34
CA LEU A 329 -13.80 5.53 -10.19
C LEU A 329 -13.90 7.05 -10.28
N PRO A 330 -14.92 7.65 -9.61
CA PRO A 330 -14.96 9.08 -9.33
C PRO A 330 -13.66 9.61 -8.70
N VAL A 331 -13.35 10.88 -8.94
CA VAL A 331 -12.08 11.52 -8.54
C VAL A 331 -11.87 11.45 -7.03
N ASP A 332 -12.91 11.76 -6.25
CA ASP A 332 -12.91 11.69 -4.78
C ASP A 332 -12.47 10.32 -4.27
N LYS A 333 -12.98 9.25 -4.90
CA LYS A 333 -12.59 7.88 -4.58
C LYS A 333 -11.14 7.60 -4.94
N LEU A 334 -10.68 8.02 -6.13
CA LEU A 334 -9.28 7.85 -6.54
C LEU A 334 -8.31 8.57 -5.59
N LEU A 335 -8.68 9.75 -5.10
CA LEU A 335 -7.87 10.51 -4.15
C LEU A 335 -7.82 9.81 -2.78
N SER A 336 -8.94 9.31 -2.27
CA SER A 336 -8.95 8.52 -1.03
C SER A 336 -8.09 7.25 -1.12
N LEU A 337 -8.02 6.63 -2.31
CA LEU A 337 -7.11 5.51 -2.55
C LEU A 337 -5.64 5.95 -2.49
N LYS A 338 -5.31 7.11 -3.06
CA LYS A 338 -3.94 7.66 -3.05
C LYS A 338 -3.50 8.03 -1.64
N GLU A 339 -4.36 8.67 -0.86
CA GLU A 339 -4.09 9.04 0.55
C GLU A 339 -3.82 7.81 1.43
N SER A 340 -4.56 6.73 1.20
CA SER A 340 -4.39 5.47 1.95
C SER A 340 -2.99 4.82 1.81
N TYR A 341 -2.17 5.31 0.88
CA TYR A 341 -0.86 4.76 0.54
C TYR A 341 0.27 5.79 0.58
N GLU A 342 0.01 7.05 0.96
CA GLU A 342 1.02 8.15 0.97
C GLU A 342 2.29 7.73 1.74
N ASP A 343 2.16 6.95 2.82
CA ASP A 343 3.27 6.49 3.68
C ASP A 343 3.82 5.08 3.38
N LYS A 344 3.26 4.37 2.38
CA LYS A 344 3.66 2.97 2.09
C LYS A 344 4.74 2.90 1.01
N SER A 345 5.64 1.91 1.12
CA SER A 345 6.69 1.62 0.12
C SER A 345 6.16 1.38 -1.31
N GLN A 346 4.86 1.09 -1.45
CA GLN A 346 4.17 0.79 -2.70
C GLN A 346 3.51 2.01 -3.35
N TYR A 347 3.62 3.21 -2.75
CA TYR A 347 3.02 4.45 -3.24
C TYR A 347 3.35 4.75 -4.72
N HIS A 348 4.60 4.53 -5.12
CA HIS A 348 5.03 4.73 -6.51
C HIS A 348 4.26 3.82 -7.51
N LEU A 349 3.96 2.58 -7.16
CA LEU A 349 3.23 1.65 -8.04
C LEU A 349 1.77 2.08 -8.22
N ILE A 350 1.16 2.59 -7.15
CA ILE A 350 -0.20 3.13 -7.19
C ILE A 350 -0.24 4.40 -8.02
N ASN A 351 0.67 5.34 -7.79
CA ASN A 351 0.74 6.58 -8.57
C ASN A 351 0.88 6.31 -10.07
N LYS A 352 1.75 5.38 -10.46
CA LYS A 352 1.90 4.99 -11.87
C LYS A 352 0.61 4.47 -12.51
N THR A 353 -0.30 3.93 -11.71
CA THR A 353 -1.57 3.36 -12.18
C THR A 353 -2.72 4.36 -12.13
N ILE A 354 -2.79 5.18 -11.07
CA ILE A 354 -3.88 6.16 -10.84
C ILE A 354 -3.65 7.47 -11.62
N GLU A 355 -2.41 7.97 -11.71
CA GLU A 355 -2.11 9.26 -12.35
C GLU A 355 -2.62 9.35 -13.80
N PRO A 356 -2.44 8.34 -14.68
CA PRO A 356 -2.97 8.41 -16.05
C PRO A 356 -4.49 8.49 -16.12
N ILE A 357 -5.20 7.98 -15.11
CA ILE A 357 -6.66 8.03 -15.01
C ILE A 357 -7.09 9.44 -14.59
N LEU A 358 -6.42 10.01 -13.57
CA LEU A 358 -6.64 11.39 -13.15
C LEU A 358 -6.38 12.39 -14.29
N GLU A 359 -5.28 12.20 -15.04
CA GLU A 359 -4.96 13.06 -16.20
C GLU A 359 -6.08 13.10 -17.26
N LYS A 360 -6.71 11.96 -17.54
CA LYS A 360 -7.84 11.90 -18.48
C LYS A 360 -9.09 12.62 -17.97
N SER A 361 -9.25 12.74 -16.65
CA SER A 361 -10.39 13.42 -16.04
C SER A 361 -10.24 14.96 -15.97
N LEU A 362 -9.02 15.49 -16.15
CA LEU A 362 -8.72 16.93 -16.03
C LEU A 362 -9.62 17.86 -16.86
N PRO A 363 -9.94 17.56 -18.15
CA PRO A 363 -10.74 18.48 -18.96
C PRO A 363 -12.16 18.73 -18.42
N ASN A 364 -12.72 17.75 -17.73
CA ASN A 364 -14.10 17.78 -17.22
C ASN A 364 -14.16 17.99 -15.71
N ALA A 365 -13.02 18.09 -15.03
CA ALA A 365 -12.96 18.19 -13.58
C ALA A 365 -13.55 19.51 -13.08
N THR A 366 -14.24 19.44 -11.94
CA THR A 366 -14.74 20.62 -11.21
C THR A 366 -13.60 21.37 -10.53
N PHE A 367 -13.88 22.60 -10.07
CA PHE A 367 -12.88 23.38 -9.35
C PHE A 367 -12.42 22.66 -8.06
N ASP A 368 -13.36 22.07 -7.32
CA ASP A 368 -13.09 21.32 -6.09
C ASP A 368 -12.29 20.04 -6.35
N GLU A 369 -12.59 19.33 -7.45
CA GLU A 369 -11.83 18.15 -7.88
C GLU A 369 -10.40 18.52 -8.27
N LEU A 370 -10.20 19.57 -9.08
CA LEU A 370 -8.87 20.05 -9.47
C LEU A 370 -8.06 20.49 -8.25
N ILE A 371 -8.70 21.16 -7.29
CA ILE A 371 -8.08 21.51 -6.01
C ILE A 371 -7.67 20.22 -5.28
N SER A 372 -8.55 19.25 -5.15
CA SER A 372 -8.31 18.01 -4.41
C SER A 372 -7.19 17.16 -5.03
N MET A 373 -7.01 17.24 -6.36
CA MET A 373 -5.94 16.53 -7.07
C MET A 373 -4.53 17.11 -6.84
N ILE A 374 -4.39 18.35 -6.35
CA ILE A 374 -3.08 18.96 -6.10
C ILE A 374 -2.41 18.28 -4.89
N SER A 375 -1.34 17.53 -5.15
CA SER A 375 -0.50 16.86 -4.14
C SER A 375 0.87 17.52 -4.02
N LYS A 376 1.52 17.43 -2.86
CA LYS A 376 2.87 17.96 -2.63
C LYS A 376 3.97 17.20 -3.41
N GLU A 377 3.69 15.97 -3.84
CA GLU A 377 4.73 15.04 -4.32
C GLU A 377 4.66 14.78 -5.83
N SER A 378 3.49 14.91 -6.45
CA SER A 378 3.31 14.66 -7.90
C SER A 378 3.52 15.92 -8.74
N PHE A 379 4.77 16.38 -8.85
CA PHE A 379 5.15 17.56 -9.64
C PHE A 379 4.61 17.49 -11.08
N SER A 380 4.75 16.33 -11.74
CA SER A 380 4.26 16.09 -13.11
C SER A 380 2.74 16.28 -13.26
N LEU A 381 1.95 15.82 -12.28
CA LEU A 381 0.50 15.98 -12.33
C LEU A 381 0.09 17.43 -12.06
N ASN A 382 0.81 18.11 -11.15
CA ASN A 382 0.55 19.51 -10.83
C ASN A 382 0.76 20.44 -12.03
N GLU A 383 1.82 20.23 -12.84
CA GLU A 383 2.03 20.98 -14.08
C GLU A 383 0.87 20.79 -15.08
N LYS A 384 0.30 19.58 -15.15
CA LYS A 384 -0.84 19.28 -16.04
C LYS A 384 -2.17 19.83 -15.53
N ILE A 385 -2.36 19.90 -14.20
CA ILE A 385 -3.57 20.49 -13.58
C ILE A 385 -3.60 22.01 -13.78
N GLN A 386 -2.45 22.67 -13.73
CA GLN A 386 -2.31 24.13 -13.74
C GLN A 386 -3.10 24.86 -14.83
N PRO A 387 -3.04 24.49 -16.13
CA PRO A 387 -3.80 25.19 -17.17
C PRO A 387 -5.33 25.12 -16.97
N TYR A 388 -5.85 23.96 -16.52
CA TYR A 388 -7.28 23.79 -16.26
C TYR A 388 -7.73 24.58 -15.02
N LEU A 389 -6.89 24.60 -13.99
CA LEU A 389 -7.14 25.39 -12.79
C LEU A 389 -7.17 26.89 -13.10
N ILE A 390 -6.22 27.39 -13.89
CA ILE A 390 -6.18 28.79 -14.33
C ILE A 390 -7.43 29.14 -15.16
N ASP A 391 -7.84 28.29 -16.09
CA ASP A 391 -9.06 28.51 -16.88
C ASP A 391 -10.32 28.61 -15.99
N LYS A 392 -10.45 27.72 -15.00
CA LYS A 392 -11.56 27.77 -14.03
C LYS A 392 -11.51 29.03 -13.16
N ILE A 393 -10.34 29.41 -12.64
CA ILE A 393 -10.16 30.63 -11.84
C ILE A 393 -10.51 31.88 -12.66
N ASN A 394 -10.13 31.93 -13.94
CA ASN A 394 -10.43 33.06 -14.80
C ASN A 394 -11.93 33.24 -15.04
N LYS A 395 -12.71 32.16 -14.99
CA LYS A 395 -14.17 32.15 -15.18
C LYS A 395 -14.97 32.28 -13.88
N ALA A 396 -14.33 32.08 -12.72
CA ALA A 396 -14.98 32.09 -11.41
C ALA A 396 -15.16 33.51 -10.84
N SER A 397 -16.22 33.68 -10.05
CA SER A 397 -16.45 34.85 -9.19
C SER A 397 -15.55 34.82 -7.95
N LEU A 398 -15.40 35.97 -7.28
CA LEU A 398 -14.61 36.06 -6.04
C LEU A 398 -15.19 35.15 -4.93
N GLY A 399 -16.52 34.99 -4.88
CA GLY A 399 -17.18 34.08 -3.96
C GLY A 399 -16.81 32.61 -4.20
N GLU A 400 -16.92 32.14 -5.44
CA GLU A 400 -16.58 30.75 -5.81
C GLU A 400 -15.10 30.41 -5.54
N ILE A 401 -14.20 31.38 -5.77
CA ILE A 401 -12.77 31.22 -5.44
C ILE A 401 -12.58 31.04 -3.93
N LEU A 402 -13.27 31.85 -3.11
CA LEU A 402 -13.16 31.78 -1.65
C LEU A 402 -13.82 30.52 -1.07
N ASP A 403 -14.92 30.05 -1.66
CA ASP A 403 -15.55 28.78 -1.32
C ASP A 403 -14.59 27.61 -1.57
N GLY A 404 -13.97 27.53 -2.76
CA GLY A 404 -12.98 26.49 -3.03
C GLY A 404 -11.76 26.58 -2.11
N LEU A 405 -11.28 27.80 -1.81
CA LEU A 405 -10.20 28.02 -0.83
C LEU A 405 -10.57 27.61 0.60
N SER A 406 -11.85 27.67 0.96
CA SER A 406 -12.32 27.29 2.30
C SER A 406 -12.18 25.78 2.55
N GLN A 407 -12.30 24.98 1.49
CA GLN A 407 -12.18 23.52 1.49
C GLN A 407 -10.73 23.03 1.38
N VAL A 408 -9.77 23.92 1.09
CA VAL A 408 -8.35 23.57 1.08
C VAL A 408 -7.84 23.39 2.52
N GLU A 409 -7.75 22.15 2.98
CA GLU A 409 -7.04 21.84 4.21
C GLU A 409 -5.55 22.15 4.08
N GLN A 410 -5.10 23.11 4.91
CA GLN A 410 -3.76 23.48 5.42
C GLN A 410 -2.45 23.30 4.60
N LYS A 411 -2.40 22.48 3.54
CA LYS A 411 -1.22 22.20 2.71
C LYS A 411 -0.98 23.35 1.72
N ASP A 412 0.24 23.90 1.73
CA ASP A 412 0.68 25.00 0.86
C ASP A 412 0.54 24.66 -0.62
N LYS A 413 -0.35 25.37 -1.34
CA LYS A 413 -0.53 25.28 -2.80
C LYS A 413 -0.10 26.60 -3.45
N PRO A 414 1.22 26.86 -3.60
CA PRO A 414 1.73 28.15 -4.09
C PRO A 414 1.18 28.54 -5.47
N LEU A 415 1.03 27.55 -6.37
CA LEU A 415 0.47 27.75 -7.72
C LEU A 415 -0.98 28.23 -7.70
N LEU A 416 -1.78 27.78 -6.73
CA LEU A 416 -3.17 28.23 -6.56
C LEU A 416 -3.19 29.70 -6.12
N TYR A 417 -2.35 30.07 -5.16
CA TYR A 417 -2.25 31.44 -4.66
C TYR A 417 -1.76 32.41 -5.74
N GLU A 418 -0.74 32.03 -6.53
CA GLU A 418 -0.23 32.83 -7.63
C GLU A 418 -1.30 33.08 -8.71
N ALA A 419 -2.04 32.05 -9.11
CA ALA A 419 -3.12 32.17 -10.08
C ALA A 419 -4.24 33.11 -9.59
N ILE A 420 -4.61 32.99 -8.31
CA ILE A 420 -5.60 33.87 -7.69
C ILE A 420 -5.09 35.31 -7.60
N GLU A 421 -3.83 35.51 -7.19
CA GLU A 421 -3.24 36.85 -7.08
C GLU A 421 -3.18 37.60 -8.41
N ASN A 422 -2.98 36.89 -9.52
CA ASN A 422 -2.99 37.45 -10.86
C ASN A 422 -4.42 37.81 -11.34
N ARG A 423 -5.43 37.03 -10.94
CA ARG A 423 -6.84 37.30 -11.30
C ARG A 423 -7.48 38.36 -10.43
N LEU A 424 -7.04 38.48 -9.18
CA LEU A 424 -7.67 39.31 -8.16
C LEU A 424 -7.87 40.79 -8.58
N PRO A 425 -6.90 41.48 -9.21
CA PRO A 425 -7.10 42.87 -9.66
C PRO A 425 -8.29 43.03 -10.61
N PHE A 426 -8.51 42.06 -11.52
CA PHE A 426 -9.62 42.09 -12.46
C PHE A 426 -10.98 41.89 -11.78
N LEU A 427 -11.03 41.06 -10.74
CA LEU A 427 -12.25 40.86 -9.95
C LEU A 427 -12.59 42.10 -9.11
N LEU A 428 -11.56 42.77 -8.58
CA LEU A 428 -11.74 43.96 -7.74
C LEU A 428 -12.07 45.22 -8.53
N ASN A 429 -11.74 45.29 -9.82
CA ASN A 429 -12.06 46.46 -10.66
C ASN A 429 -13.57 46.69 -10.87
N ASN A 430 -14.40 45.65 -10.75
CA ASN A 430 -15.84 45.71 -11.03
C ASN A 430 -16.72 45.41 -9.81
N ILE A 431 -16.13 45.29 -8.61
CA ILE A 431 -16.87 44.96 -7.39
C ILE A 431 -17.37 46.22 -6.70
N SER A 432 -18.61 46.18 -6.19
CA SER A 432 -19.13 47.26 -5.35
C SER A 432 -18.59 47.17 -3.92
N LEU A 433 -18.62 48.28 -3.18
CA LEU A 433 -18.22 48.30 -1.77
C LEU A 433 -19.07 47.34 -0.93
N GLU A 434 -20.39 47.33 -1.12
CA GLU A 434 -21.29 46.43 -0.40
C GLU A 434 -20.99 44.95 -0.67
N GLU A 435 -20.76 44.59 -1.93
CA GLU A 435 -20.43 43.21 -2.29
C GLU A 435 -19.10 42.78 -1.67
N LEU A 436 -18.10 43.66 -1.65
CA LEU A 436 -16.81 43.40 -1.01
C LEU A 436 -16.93 43.25 0.51
N LEU A 437 -17.72 44.09 1.18
CA LEU A 437 -18.00 43.98 2.62
C LEU A 437 -18.74 42.68 2.96
N LYS A 438 -19.72 42.29 2.15
CA LYS A 438 -20.45 41.03 2.28
C LYS A 438 -19.53 39.82 2.17
N ILE A 439 -18.61 39.83 1.21
CA ILE A 439 -17.60 38.78 1.05
C ILE A 439 -16.72 38.69 2.31
N ARG A 440 -16.22 39.82 2.81
CA ARG A 440 -15.37 39.85 4.00
C ARG A 440 -16.07 39.31 5.24
N GLN A 441 -17.35 39.61 5.40
CA GLN A 441 -18.17 39.11 6.50
C GLN A 441 -18.38 37.59 6.40
N ASN A 442 -18.76 37.08 5.22
CA ASN A 442 -18.99 35.65 5.00
C ASN A 442 -17.72 34.81 5.19
N TYR A 443 -16.56 35.34 4.76
CA TYR A 443 -15.28 34.62 4.80
C TYR A 443 -14.35 35.10 5.93
N LYS A 444 -14.86 35.80 6.95
CA LYS A 444 -14.08 36.37 8.06
C LYS A 444 -13.10 35.38 8.70
N ARG A 445 -13.54 34.14 8.94
CA ARG A 445 -12.70 33.08 9.52
C ARG A 445 -11.56 32.68 8.57
N LEU A 446 -11.83 32.57 7.28
CA LEU A 446 -10.84 32.21 6.27
C LEU A 446 -9.79 33.32 6.10
N LEU A 447 -10.24 34.57 5.94
CA LEU A 447 -9.37 35.74 5.75
C LEU A 447 -8.48 36.05 6.97
N SER A 448 -8.84 35.55 8.16
CA SER A 448 -7.98 35.67 9.35
C SER A 448 -6.73 34.77 9.33
N LYS A 449 -6.63 33.82 8.38
CA LYS A 449 -5.48 32.90 8.30
C LYS A 449 -4.22 33.63 7.83
N LYS A 450 -3.11 33.47 8.54
CA LYS A 450 -1.80 34.10 8.22
C LYS A 450 -1.34 33.89 6.78
N LYS A 451 -1.63 32.73 6.17
CA LYS A 451 -1.26 32.41 4.78
C LYS A 451 -2.01 33.24 3.73
N LEU A 452 -3.18 33.77 4.07
CA LEU A 452 -4.00 34.61 3.19
C LEU A 452 -3.78 36.11 3.42
N LYS A 453 -2.68 36.49 4.07
CA LYS A 453 -2.41 37.89 4.39
C LYS A 453 -2.32 38.77 3.15
N VAL A 454 -1.61 38.35 2.10
CA VAL A 454 -1.48 39.12 0.85
C VAL A 454 -2.85 39.36 0.19
N LEU A 455 -3.69 38.32 0.13
CA LEU A 455 -5.06 38.43 -0.35
C LEU A 455 -5.87 39.41 0.51
N THR A 456 -5.80 39.28 1.83
CA THR A 456 -6.52 40.15 2.77
C THR A 456 -6.09 41.60 2.66
N ASP A 457 -4.79 41.86 2.57
CA ASP A 457 -4.23 43.20 2.41
C ASP A 457 -4.71 43.85 1.09
N LYS A 458 -4.79 43.07 -0.01
CA LYS A 458 -5.37 43.56 -1.28
C LYS A 458 -6.86 43.88 -1.17
N LEU A 459 -7.64 43.04 -0.47
CA LEU A 459 -9.06 43.31 -0.21
C LEU A 459 -9.24 44.56 0.67
N ASP A 460 -8.43 44.72 1.72
CA ASP A 460 -8.44 45.88 2.61
C ASP A 460 -8.14 47.19 1.85
N ASN A 461 -7.16 47.15 0.95
CA ASN A 461 -6.82 48.29 0.10
C ASN A 461 -7.98 48.67 -0.84
N SER A 462 -8.63 47.67 -1.47
CA SER A 462 -9.79 47.93 -2.32
C SER A 462 -11.00 48.44 -1.55
N VAL A 463 -11.26 47.95 -0.32
CA VAL A 463 -12.28 48.53 0.57
C VAL A 463 -11.97 50.00 0.81
N THR A 464 -10.72 50.35 1.13
CA THR A 464 -10.32 51.73 1.41
C THR A 464 -10.53 52.63 0.18
N GLN A 465 -10.13 52.17 -1.00
CA GLN A 465 -10.29 52.92 -2.25
C GLN A 465 -11.77 53.13 -2.64
N LEU A 466 -12.60 52.08 -2.53
CA LEU A 466 -14.03 52.18 -2.82
C LEU A 466 -14.74 53.03 -1.78
N PHE A 467 -14.36 52.92 -0.50
CA PHE A 467 -14.89 53.73 0.58
C PHE A 467 -14.67 55.23 0.34
N GLU A 468 -13.49 55.63 -0.14
CA GLU A 468 -13.19 57.04 -0.46
C GLU A 468 -14.02 57.60 -1.63
N GLN A 469 -14.59 56.74 -2.48
CA GLN A 469 -15.41 57.14 -3.63
C GLN A 469 -16.91 57.26 -3.29
N GLU A 470 -17.33 56.63 -2.19
CA GLU A 470 -18.74 56.63 -1.76
C GLU A 470 -19.10 57.88 -0.96
N LYS A 471 -20.38 58.26 -1.01
CA LYS A 471 -20.89 59.37 -0.19
C LYS A 471 -21.05 58.90 1.25
N VAL A 472 -20.71 59.78 2.19
CA VAL A 472 -20.85 59.49 3.64
C VAL A 472 -22.27 59.08 4.03
N ASP A 473 -23.28 59.62 3.36
CA ASP A 473 -24.69 59.27 3.61
C ASP A 473 -24.99 57.81 3.27
N ASP A 474 -24.50 57.35 2.12
CA ASP A 474 -24.66 55.97 1.65
C ASP A 474 -23.86 55.01 2.55
N LEU A 475 -22.67 55.43 3.00
CA LEU A 475 -21.84 54.68 3.95
C LEU A 475 -22.50 54.50 5.32
N ILE A 476 -23.14 55.56 5.85
CA ILE A 476 -23.90 55.48 7.11
C ILE A 476 -25.10 54.54 6.94
N LEU A 477 -25.82 54.64 5.81
CA LEU A 477 -26.99 53.82 5.51
C LEU A 477 -26.67 52.31 5.50
N ILE A 478 -25.53 51.91 4.92
CA ILE A 478 -25.15 50.49 4.82
C ILE A 478 -24.48 49.95 6.09
N PHE A 479 -24.05 50.83 7.02
CA PHE A 479 -23.26 50.43 8.19
C PHE A 479 -23.89 49.34 9.07
N PRO A 480 -25.20 49.37 9.40
CA PRO A 480 -25.76 48.33 10.26
C PRO A 480 -25.58 46.91 9.73
N ASN A 481 -25.61 46.73 8.40
CA ASN A 481 -25.41 45.43 7.76
C ASN A 481 -23.97 44.91 7.92
N TYR A 482 -23.00 45.80 8.11
CA TYR A 482 -21.57 45.49 8.09
C TYR A 482 -20.82 45.96 9.36
N CYS A 483 -21.54 46.28 10.44
CA CYS A 483 -20.99 46.85 11.68
C CYS A 483 -19.94 45.97 12.39
N ASN A 484 -19.82 44.70 11.99
CA ASN A 484 -18.82 43.75 12.51
C ASN A 484 -17.49 43.75 11.72
N ASP A 485 -17.38 44.52 10.63
CA ASP A 485 -16.14 44.73 9.89
C ASP A 485 -15.34 45.88 10.51
N LYS A 486 -14.23 45.52 11.16
CA LYS A 486 -13.37 46.47 11.89
C LYS A 486 -12.72 47.53 11.00
N LEU A 487 -12.46 47.21 9.73
CA LEU A 487 -11.86 48.17 8.80
C LEU A 487 -12.90 49.21 8.41
N PHE A 488 -14.11 48.76 8.06
CA PHE A 488 -15.22 49.66 7.72
C PHE A 488 -15.57 50.59 8.89
N GLU A 489 -15.67 50.06 10.10
CA GLU A 489 -15.89 50.84 11.32
C GLU A 489 -14.79 51.89 11.54
N LYS A 490 -13.52 51.49 11.39
CA LYS A 490 -12.37 52.39 11.56
C LYS A 490 -12.35 53.52 10.53
N LEU A 491 -12.70 53.25 9.28
CA LEU A 491 -12.75 54.24 8.20
C LEU A 491 -13.93 55.20 8.37
N LEU A 492 -15.08 54.71 8.86
CA LEU A 492 -16.28 55.52 9.03
C LEU A 492 -16.20 56.45 10.24
N LYS A 493 -15.63 56.01 11.36
CA LYS A 493 -15.61 56.72 12.64
C LYS A 493 -15.20 58.21 12.55
N PRO A 494 -14.13 58.61 11.82
CA PRO A 494 -13.75 60.01 11.69
C PRO A 494 -14.79 60.90 10.98
N LEU A 495 -15.64 60.33 10.12
CA LEU A 495 -16.61 61.05 9.29
C LEU A 495 -17.97 61.25 9.99
N LEU A 496 -18.19 60.55 11.11
CA LEU A 496 -19.50 60.54 11.79
C LEU A 496 -19.84 61.88 12.47
N LYS A 497 -18.83 62.60 12.97
CA LYS A 497 -19.02 63.86 13.72
C LYS A 497 -19.77 64.92 12.92
N ASP A 498 -19.54 64.99 11.62
CA ASP A 498 -20.16 65.99 10.75
C ASP A 498 -21.55 65.55 10.24
N ASN A 499 -21.99 64.32 10.57
CA ASN A 499 -23.21 63.70 10.06
C ASN A 499 -24.19 63.24 11.16
N ILE A 500 -24.05 63.76 12.39
CA ILE A 500 -24.85 63.36 13.56
C ILE A 500 -26.36 63.43 13.29
N SER A 501 -26.85 64.53 12.70
CA SER A 501 -28.27 64.68 12.40
C SER A 501 -28.80 63.61 11.44
N LYS A 502 -27.96 63.12 10.51
CA LYS A 502 -28.34 62.05 9.58
C LYS A 502 -28.35 60.70 10.28
N ILE A 503 -27.38 60.42 11.15
CA ILE A 503 -27.36 59.20 11.98
C ILE A 503 -28.64 59.13 12.82
N ILE A 504 -29.04 60.24 13.46
CA ILE A 504 -30.27 60.31 14.26
C ILE A 504 -31.51 60.07 13.37
N ASN A 505 -31.54 60.64 12.16
CA ASN A 505 -32.64 60.41 11.23
C ASN A 505 -32.73 58.94 10.79
N TYR A 506 -31.61 58.29 10.46
CA TYR A 506 -31.59 56.88 10.11
C TYR A 506 -31.94 55.97 11.30
N PHE A 507 -31.49 56.32 12.50
CA PHE A 507 -31.90 55.64 13.73
C PHE A 507 -33.42 55.71 13.92
N LYS A 508 -34.02 56.90 13.81
CA LYS A 508 -35.48 57.10 13.86
C LYS A 508 -36.23 56.23 12.85
N LEU A 509 -35.72 56.17 11.62
CA LEU A 509 -36.31 55.44 10.50
C LEU A 509 -35.90 53.96 10.43
N SER A 510 -35.33 53.39 11.50
CA SER A 510 -34.89 52.00 11.53
C SER A 510 -36.01 51.04 11.12
N SER A 511 -35.74 50.23 10.11
CA SER A 511 -36.70 49.30 9.51
C SER A 511 -36.57 47.85 10.01
N SER A 512 -35.52 47.54 10.78
CA SER A 512 -35.26 46.22 11.37
C SER A 512 -34.57 46.35 12.74
N PHE A 513 -34.65 45.31 13.57
CA PHE A 513 -33.97 45.26 14.87
C PHE A 513 -32.44 45.40 14.74
N ASP A 514 -31.85 44.84 13.68
CA ASP A 514 -30.41 44.92 13.40
C ASP A 514 -30.01 46.33 12.93
N ASN A 515 -30.84 46.97 12.10
CA ASN A 515 -30.65 48.37 11.71
C ASN A 515 -30.65 49.30 12.92
N ALA A 516 -31.64 49.12 13.81
CA ALA A 516 -31.74 49.90 15.03
C ALA A 516 -30.50 49.75 15.93
N ALA A 517 -30.01 48.53 16.12
CA ALA A 517 -28.81 48.27 16.91
C ALA A 517 -27.54 48.86 16.25
N GLY A 518 -27.40 48.72 14.93
CA GLY A 518 -26.26 49.26 14.19
C GLY A 518 -26.19 50.79 14.24
N TYR A 519 -27.33 51.48 14.05
CA TYR A 519 -27.38 52.94 14.18
C TYR A 519 -27.20 53.40 15.63
N ALA A 520 -27.73 52.67 16.62
CA ALA A 520 -27.46 52.96 18.03
C ALA A 520 -25.94 52.87 18.34
N ASN A 521 -25.21 51.94 17.72
CA ASN A 521 -23.76 51.85 17.88
C ASN A 521 -23.06 53.08 17.29
N LEU A 522 -23.52 53.59 16.13
CA LEU A 522 -23.01 54.85 15.59
C LEU A 522 -23.28 56.04 16.52
N LEU A 523 -24.45 56.10 17.15
CA LEU A 523 -24.77 57.13 18.15
C LEU A 523 -23.80 57.07 19.34
N ASN A 524 -23.43 55.87 19.78
CA ASN A 524 -22.41 55.67 20.82
C ASN A 524 -21.03 56.19 20.44
N GLU A 525 -20.66 56.14 19.15
CA GLU A 525 -19.37 56.64 18.66
C GLU A 525 -19.32 58.16 18.55
N VAL A 526 -20.47 58.83 18.43
CA VAL A 526 -20.57 60.29 18.36
C VAL A 526 -21.13 60.93 19.63
N ALA A 527 -21.33 60.17 20.71
CA ALA A 527 -21.99 60.62 21.94
C ALA A 527 -21.45 61.96 22.47
N ASP A 528 -20.13 62.16 22.43
CA ASP A 528 -19.41 63.36 22.86
C ASP A 528 -19.82 64.64 22.10
N PHE A 529 -20.43 64.49 20.93
CA PHE A 529 -20.79 65.59 20.03
C PHE A 529 -22.31 65.81 19.91
N ILE A 530 -23.12 64.99 20.58
CA ILE A 530 -24.59 65.08 20.54
C ILE A 530 -25.04 66.22 21.44
N ASN A 531 -25.77 67.19 20.88
CA ASN A 531 -26.32 68.30 21.65
C ASN A 531 -27.63 67.93 22.37
N THR A 532 -28.08 68.82 23.26
CA THR A 532 -29.24 68.59 24.11
C THR A 532 -30.54 68.30 23.34
N THR A 533 -30.79 68.99 22.22
CA THR A 533 -31.98 68.76 21.38
C THR A 533 -31.91 67.40 20.69
N GLN A 534 -30.74 67.03 20.20
CA GLN A 534 -30.48 65.73 19.58
C GLN A 534 -30.63 64.56 20.56
N TRP A 535 -30.22 64.74 21.83
CA TRP A 535 -30.46 63.75 22.88
C TRP A 535 -31.94 63.46 23.10
N GLN A 536 -32.76 64.52 23.18
CA GLN A 536 -34.21 64.38 23.28
C GLN A 536 -34.77 63.63 22.07
N GLU A 537 -34.31 63.97 20.86
CA GLU A 537 -34.73 63.32 19.62
C GLU A 537 -34.40 61.82 19.58
N ILE A 538 -33.23 61.40 20.07
CA ILE A 538 -32.81 59.99 20.15
C ILE A 538 -33.67 59.23 21.17
N ILE A 539 -33.91 59.86 22.33
CA ILE A 539 -34.73 59.30 23.40
C ILE A 539 -36.17 59.10 22.93
N ASP A 540 -36.77 60.07 22.26
CA ASP A 540 -38.14 59.94 21.75
C ASP A 540 -38.22 58.89 20.64
N ALA A 541 -37.24 58.85 19.73
CA ALA A 541 -37.14 57.84 18.68
C ALA A 541 -37.18 56.41 19.24
N PHE A 542 -36.53 56.16 20.37
CA PHE A 542 -36.51 54.87 21.03
C PHE A 542 -37.92 54.35 21.32
N PHE A 543 -38.84 55.21 21.77
CA PHE A 543 -40.22 54.82 22.10
C PHE A 543 -41.17 54.85 20.90
N GLU A 544 -40.88 55.67 19.90
CA GLU A 544 -41.76 55.88 18.74
C GLU A 544 -41.64 54.78 17.67
N ASN A 545 -40.51 54.06 17.62
CA ASN A 545 -40.29 53.01 16.64
C ASN A 545 -40.15 51.62 17.30
N SER A 546 -41.05 50.70 16.95
CA SER A 546 -41.08 49.33 17.48
C SER A 546 -39.90 48.47 17.07
N GLN A 547 -39.17 48.84 16.01
CA GLN A 547 -37.90 48.20 15.64
C GLN A 547 -36.75 48.61 16.55
N ILE A 548 -36.90 49.71 17.31
CA ILE A 548 -35.87 50.22 18.21
C ILE A 548 -36.05 49.64 19.61
N TYR A 549 -37.19 49.87 20.27
CA TYR A 549 -37.35 49.40 21.65
C TYR A 549 -37.46 47.88 21.81
N ASN A 550 -37.89 47.14 20.76
CA ASN A 550 -37.88 45.66 20.80
C ASN A 550 -36.52 45.07 20.37
N SER A 551 -35.56 45.90 19.94
CA SER A 551 -34.22 45.42 19.60
C SER A 551 -33.41 45.20 20.88
N ARG A 552 -33.14 43.94 21.20
CA ARG A 552 -32.36 43.52 22.38
C ARG A 552 -30.99 44.22 22.46
N ASN A 553 -30.31 44.30 21.32
CA ASN A 553 -29.00 44.93 21.23
C ASN A 553 -29.09 46.46 21.35
N CYS A 554 -30.21 47.07 20.95
CA CYS A 554 -30.37 48.52 21.10
C CYS A 554 -30.46 48.93 22.58
N ALA A 555 -31.19 48.17 23.40
CA ALA A 555 -31.29 48.43 24.85
C ALA A 555 -29.91 48.39 25.55
N SER A 556 -29.07 47.39 25.23
CA SER A 556 -27.72 47.31 25.77
C SER A 556 -26.78 48.40 25.23
N THR A 557 -26.92 48.78 23.96
CA THR A 557 -26.21 49.93 23.39
C THR A 557 -26.59 51.24 24.09
N PHE A 558 -27.86 51.41 24.46
CA PHE A 558 -28.34 52.56 25.24
C PHE A 558 -27.82 52.58 26.68
N GLU A 559 -27.50 51.43 27.30
CA GLU A 559 -26.79 51.40 28.59
C GLU A 559 -25.40 52.01 28.47
N SER A 560 -24.67 51.63 27.42
CA SER A 560 -23.36 52.20 27.12
C SER A 560 -23.47 53.69 26.82
N LEU A 561 -24.50 54.08 26.07
CA LEU A 561 -24.78 55.47 25.72
C LEU A 561 -25.04 56.30 26.97
N PHE A 562 -25.85 55.80 27.90
CA PHE A 562 -26.10 56.43 29.19
C PHE A 562 -24.82 56.60 30.02
N LYS A 563 -24.01 55.55 30.16
CA LYS A 563 -22.75 55.61 30.92
C LYS A 563 -21.79 56.64 30.35
N LYS A 564 -21.54 56.62 29.03
CA LYS A 564 -20.72 57.63 28.34
C LYS A 564 -21.25 59.04 28.58
N SER A 565 -22.58 59.18 28.56
CA SER A 565 -23.23 60.47 28.72
C SER A 565 -23.05 61.07 30.13
N ILE A 566 -22.90 60.23 31.17
CA ILE A 566 -22.54 60.64 32.53
C ILE A 566 -21.06 61.07 32.59
N ASP A 567 -20.16 60.28 32.00
CA ASP A 567 -18.71 60.56 32.01
C ASP A 567 -18.35 61.90 31.35
N LEU A 568 -19.19 62.40 30.45
CA LEU A 568 -19.00 63.65 29.71
C LEU A 568 -19.50 64.90 30.45
N ASP A 569 -20.03 64.76 31.68
CA ASP A 569 -20.62 65.84 32.50
C ASP A 569 -21.63 66.73 31.75
N ILE A 570 -22.32 66.13 30.77
CA ILE A 570 -23.35 66.80 30.00
C ILE A 570 -24.57 66.95 30.93
N SER A 571 -25.18 68.14 30.97
CA SER A 571 -26.43 68.42 31.73
C SER A 571 -27.67 67.72 31.10
N ILE A 572 -27.61 66.41 30.93
CA ILE A 572 -28.64 65.56 30.33
C ILE A 572 -29.39 64.70 31.35
N LYS A 573 -29.09 64.83 32.64
CA LYS A 573 -29.80 64.18 33.74
C LYS A 573 -31.33 64.30 33.67
N PRO A 574 -31.93 65.46 33.31
CA PRO A 574 -33.38 65.57 33.19
C PRO A 574 -33.98 64.65 32.12
N TYR A 575 -33.25 64.42 31.03
CA TYR A 575 -33.70 63.57 29.92
C TYR A 575 -33.64 62.10 30.27
N TRP A 576 -32.58 61.66 30.95
CA TRP A 576 -32.47 60.28 31.39
C TRP A 576 -33.44 59.93 32.53
N LEU A 577 -33.76 60.89 33.42
CA LEU A 577 -34.85 60.75 34.40
C LEU A 577 -36.20 60.54 33.71
N PHE A 578 -36.49 61.34 32.69
CA PHE A 578 -37.71 61.22 31.89
C PHE A 578 -37.74 59.91 31.09
N PHE A 579 -36.63 59.56 30.44
CA PHE A 579 -36.43 58.31 29.71
C PHE A 579 -36.67 57.11 30.63
N ARG A 580 -36.06 57.09 31.82
CA ARG A 580 -36.21 56.04 32.82
C ARG A 580 -37.66 55.88 33.28
N LYS A 581 -38.38 56.99 33.48
CA LYS A 581 -39.82 56.96 33.80
C LYS A 581 -40.63 56.36 32.65
N LYS A 582 -40.35 56.74 31.41
CA LYS A 582 -40.99 56.17 30.21
C LYS A 582 -40.68 54.68 30.05
N LEU A 583 -39.49 54.17 30.41
CA LEU A 583 -39.18 52.73 30.31
C LEU A 583 -40.11 51.82 31.13
N ASN A 584 -40.85 52.34 32.13
CA ASN A 584 -41.84 51.58 32.89
C ASN A 584 -43.07 51.16 32.06
N THR A 585 -43.26 51.70 30.86
CA THR A 585 -44.33 51.26 29.94
C THR A 585 -44.05 49.89 29.32
N PHE A 586 -42.81 49.41 29.37
CA PHE A 586 -42.41 48.09 28.89
C PHE A 586 -42.57 46.99 29.95
N SER A 587 -42.88 45.78 29.50
CA SER A 587 -43.14 44.59 30.33
C SER A 587 -42.02 44.32 31.35
N LEU A 588 -42.42 43.89 32.56
CA LEU A 588 -41.50 43.48 33.64
C LEU A 588 -40.63 42.26 33.29
N ASN A 589 -40.95 41.54 32.22
CA ASN A 589 -40.20 40.35 31.80
C ASN A 589 -39.12 40.63 30.73
N ASP A 590 -38.97 41.87 30.28
CA ASP A 590 -37.94 42.24 29.32
C ASP A 590 -36.59 42.42 30.03
N ARG A 591 -35.70 41.43 29.85
CA ARG A 591 -34.41 41.37 30.54
C ARG A 591 -33.50 42.56 30.21
N ASP A 592 -33.47 42.98 28.94
CA ASP A 592 -32.51 43.98 28.46
C ASP A 592 -32.98 45.38 28.86
N ILE A 593 -34.29 45.64 28.75
CA ILE A 593 -34.89 46.88 29.26
C ILE A 593 -34.76 46.97 30.79
N ASN A 594 -34.91 45.85 31.51
CA ASN A 594 -34.70 45.84 32.96
C ASN A 594 -33.23 46.04 33.37
N SER A 595 -32.29 45.56 32.57
CA SER A 595 -30.87 45.84 32.76
C SER A 595 -30.61 47.35 32.58
N LEU A 596 -31.15 47.95 31.53
CA LEU A 596 -31.05 49.39 31.27
C LEU A 596 -31.66 50.23 32.40
N LYS A 597 -32.84 49.83 32.90
CA LYS A 597 -33.45 50.45 34.09
C LYS A 597 -32.52 50.41 35.30
N LYS A 598 -31.93 49.25 35.61
CA LYS A 598 -31.01 49.09 36.75
C LYS A 598 -29.76 49.93 36.61
N VAL A 599 -29.16 49.99 35.42
CA VAL A 599 -27.98 50.83 35.15
C VAL A 599 -28.31 52.29 35.41
N ILE A 600 -29.46 52.77 34.90
CA ILE A 600 -29.90 54.14 35.11
C ILE A 600 -30.20 54.42 36.60
N ASP A 601 -30.94 53.53 37.27
CA ASP A 601 -31.28 53.68 38.69
C ASP A 601 -30.03 53.71 39.58
N SER A 602 -29.06 52.81 39.34
CA SER A 602 -27.84 52.70 40.15
C SER A 602 -26.94 53.93 40.13
N GLN A 603 -27.04 54.76 39.09
CA GLN A 603 -26.25 55.97 38.93
C GLN A 603 -27.02 57.22 39.38
N LEU A 604 -28.36 57.21 39.27
CA LEU A 604 -29.21 58.28 39.80
C LEU A 604 -29.33 58.26 41.33
N GLU A 605 -29.03 57.13 41.98
CA GLU A 605 -28.96 57.01 43.46
C GLU A 605 -27.61 57.42 44.05
N ALA A 606 -26.57 57.61 43.23
CA ALA A 606 -25.20 57.95 43.65
C ALA A 606 -24.90 59.47 43.68
N GLU A 607 -25.85 60.30 43.26
CA GLU A 607 -25.87 61.77 43.33
C GLU A 607 -26.95 62.25 44.29
#